data_AF-A0A9E8A2M7-F1
#
_entry.id   AF-A0A9E8A2M7-F1
#
_cell.length_a   1.000
_cell.length_b   1.000
_cell.length_c   1.000
_cell.angle_alpha   90.00
_cell.angle_beta   90.00
_cell.angle_gamma   90.00
#
_symmetry.space_group_name_H-M   'P 1'
#
loop_
_entity.id
_entity.type
_entity.pdbx_description
1 polymer ?
#
loop_
_entity_poly.entity_id
_entity_poly.type
_entity_poly.pdbx_seq_one_letter_code
_entity_poly.pdbx_strand_id
1 'polypeptide(L)'
;MTFVPILQLTTDIRAHDLPNAGIGFFPQATDRPLEAADLLFYLGLASEKMADFLRKHGLHVTFDGLNFDLAQLDAIKDVAARVVAEGEAHQFDGVWEEYGLSSDDDVRNNGAFVLVAVAAIRLLYGSKGNG
;
A
#
# COMPACT_ATOMS: atom_id res chain seq x y z
N MET A 1 3.96 5.60 -14.74
CA MET A 1 4.58 4.46 -14.03
C MET A 1 6.04 4.74 -13.69
N THR A 2 6.42 4.50 -12.43
CA THR A 2 7.72 4.76 -11.81
C THR A 2 8.22 3.48 -11.16
N PHE A 3 9.52 3.18 -11.31
CA PHE A 3 10.19 2.09 -10.62
C PHE A 3 11.21 2.65 -9.62
N VAL A 4 11.20 2.13 -8.41
CA VAL A 4 12.17 2.47 -7.35
C VAL A 4 12.85 1.20 -6.84
N PRO A 5 14.18 1.08 -7.02
CA PRO A 5 14.94 -0.06 -6.49
C PRO A 5 14.90 -0.15 -4.96
N ILE A 6 15.00 -1.35 -4.39
CA ILE A 6 14.97 -1.58 -2.92
C ILE A 6 15.93 -0.66 -2.14
N LEU A 7 17.17 -0.50 -2.63
CA LEU A 7 18.17 0.34 -1.96
C LEU A 7 17.76 1.82 -1.94
N GLN A 8 17.22 2.30 -3.06
CA GLN A 8 16.73 3.68 -3.16
C GLN A 8 15.49 3.86 -2.28
N LEU A 9 14.54 2.92 -2.32
CA LEU A 9 13.34 2.96 -1.50
C LEU A 9 13.66 2.96 -0.01
N THR A 10 14.63 2.14 0.42
CA THR A 10 15.12 2.13 1.81
C THR A 10 15.73 3.48 2.19
N THR A 11 16.54 4.06 1.31
CA THR A 11 17.14 5.37 1.53
C THR A 11 16.07 6.46 1.66
N ASP A 12 15.09 6.47 0.76
CA ASP A 12 14.00 7.44 0.75
C ASP A 12 13.12 7.30 2.01
N ILE A 13 12.80 6.06 2.42
CA ILE A 13 12.06 5.77 3.66
C ILE A 13 12.82 6.30 4.87
N ARG A 14 14.13 6.04 4.98
CA ARG A 14 14.94 6.48 6.12
C ARG A 14 15.18 7.99 6.14
N ALA A 15 15.10 8.65 4.99
CA ALA A 15 15.17 10.10 4.88
C ALA A 15 13.86 10.78 5.31
N HIS A 16 12.76 10.04 5.45
CA HIS A 16 11.44 10.56 5.85
C HIS A 16 11.02 10.02 7.22
N ASP A 17 10.32 10.83 7.99
CA ASP A 17 9.76 10.40 9.29
C ASP A 17 8.37 9.79 9.11
N LEU A 18 8.31 8.67 8.37
CA LEU A 18 7.03 8.00 8.04
C LEU A 18 6.20 7.58 9.27
N PRO A 19 6.77 7.10 10.39
CA PRO A 19 5.99 6.76 11.59
C PRO A 19 5.23 7.96 12.17
N ASN A 20 5.86 9.14 12.15
CA ASN A 20 5.26 10.36 12.71
C ASN A 20 4.42 11.14 11.69
N ALA A 21 4.36 10.68 10.43
CA ALA A 21 3.56 11.32 9.38
C ALA A 21 2.04 11.07 9.53
N GLY A 22 1.60 10.35 10.56
CA GLY A 22 0.18 10.08 10.82
C GLY A 22 -0.47 9.08 9.85
N ILE A 23 0.35 8.32 9.10
CA ILE A 23 -0.12 7.38 8.07
C ILE A 23 -0.25 5.94 8.56
N GLY A 24 0.08 5.65 9.83
CA GLY A 24 0.04 4.29 10.38
C GLY A 24 1.11 3.34 9.82
N PHE A 25 2.23 3.88 9.35
CA PHE A 25 3.36 3.08 8.86
C PHE A 25 4.23 2.62 10.03
N PHE A 26 4.26 1.32 10.31
CA PHE A 26 4.97 0.73 11.44
C PHE A 26 6.05 -0.26 10.98
N PRO A 27 7.21 -0.31 11.64
CA PRO A 27 8.23 -1.30 11.34
C PRO A 27 7.73 -2.71 11.66
N GLN A 28 8.15 -3.70 10.87
CA GLN A 28 7.93 -5.10 11.21
C GLN A 28 8.76 -5.55 12.43
N ALA A 29 9.87 -4.86 12.71
CA ALA A 29 10.74 -5.16 13.83
C ALA A 29 11.23 -3.85 14.48
N THR A 30 11.05 -3.74 15.79
CA THR A 30 11.30 -2.49 16.55
C THR A 30 12.77 -2.29 16.92
N ASP A 31 13.62 -3.27 16.66
CA ASP A 31 15.05 -3.28 16.95
C ASP A 31 15.92 -2.88 15.75
N ARG A 32 15.31 -2.54 14.61
CA ARG A 32 16.00 -2.05 13.41
C ARG A 32 15.36 -0.79 12.84
N PRO A 33 16.11 0.00 12.05
CA PRO A 33 15.53 1.10 11.28
C PRO A 33 14.47 0.62 10.30
N LEU A 34 13.59 1.54 9.89
CA LEU A 34 12.66 1.31 8.79
C LEU A 34 13.41 1.07 7.47
N GLU A 35 12.85 0.18 6.66
CA GLU A 35 13.42 -0.23 5.38
C GLU A 35 12.32 -0.47 4.34
N ALA A 36 12.73 -0.62 3.08
CA ALA A 36 11.82 -0.99 2.00
C ALA A 36 10.97 -2.22 2.34
N ALA A 37 11.56 -3.24 2.98
CA ALA A 37 10.86 -4.46 3.34
C ALA A 37 9.61 -4.23 4.21
N ASP A 38 9.61 -3.19 5.07
CA ASP A 38 8.44 -2.84 5.88
C ASP A 38 7.26 -2.38 5.01
N LEU A 39 7.53 -1.57 3.99
CA LEU A 39 6.52 -1.12 3.03
C LEU A 39 6.08 -2.24 2.07
N LEU A 40 7.03 -3.02 1.57
CA LEU A 40 6.73 -4.08 0.61
C LEU A 40 5.89 -5.20 1.26
N PHE A 41 6.06 -5.43 2.56
CA PHE A 41 5.25 -6.40 3.30
C PHE A 41 3.76 -6.07 3.29
N TYR A 42 3.37 -4.81 3.44
CA TYR A 42 1.97 -4.39 3.37
C TYR A 42 1.31 -4.75 2.04
N LEU A 43 2.05 -4.66 0.93
CA LEU A 43 1.56 -5.03 -0.40
C LEU A 43 1.61 -6.54 -0.64
N GLY A 44 2.53 -7.25 0.01
CA GLY A 44 2.70 -8.71 -0.14
C GLY A 44 1.61 -9.55 0.53
N LEU A 45 0.78 -8.95 1.38
CA LEU A 45 -0.31 -9.64 2.09
C LEU A 45 -1.66 -9.53 1.38
N ALA A 46 -1.77 -8.73 0.32
CA ALA A 46 -3.00 -8.59 -0.44
C ALA A 46 -3.44 -9.94 -1.02
N SER A 47 -4.75 -10.17 -1.07
CA SER A 47 -5.33 -11.32 -1.75
C SER A 47 -4.95 -11.33 -3.24
N GLU A 48 -5.01 -12.49 -3.89
CA GLU A 48 -4.63 -12.62 -5.31
C GLU A 48 -5.37 -11.62 -6.21
N LYS A 49 -6.70 -11.50 -6.05
CA LYS A 49 -7.51 -10.55 -6.82
C LYS A 49 -7.15 -9.09 -6.54
N MET A 50 -6.86 -8.75 -5.28
CA MET A 50 -6.41 -7.41 -4.93
C MET A 50 -5.04 -7.12 -5.53
N ALA A 51 -4.08 -8.06 -5.42
CA ALA A 51 -2.76 -7.93 -6.02
C ALA A 51 -2.83 -7.74 -7.55
N ASP A 52 -3.73 -8.43 -8.23
CA ASP A 52 -3.98 -8.25 -9.67
C ASP A 52 -4.54 -6.86 -9.99
N PHE A 53 -5.49 -6.37 -9.20
CA PHE A 53 -5.99 -5.00 -9.30
C PHE A 53 -4.86 -3.97 -9.09
N LEU A 54 -4.08 -4.10 -8.01
CA LEU A 54 -2.95 -3.20 -7.73
C LEU A 54 -1.97 -3.18 -8.90
N ARG A 55 -1.60 -4.36 -9.43
CA ARG A 55 -0.71 -4.48 -10.59
C ARG A 55 -1.27 -3.81 -11.83
N LYS A 56 -2.56 -4.01 -12.13
CA LYS A 56 -3.26 -3.36 -13.25
C LYS A 56 -3.24 -1.83 -13.12
N HIS A 57 -3.28 -1.32 -11.89
CA HIS A 57 -3.16 0.11 -11.58
C HIS A 57 -1.72 0.56 -11.30
N GLY A 58 -0.73 -0.24 -11.71
CA GLY A 58 0.68 0.13 -11.69
C GLY A 58 1.40 -0.09 -10.36
N LEU A 59 0.70 -0.48 -9.29
CA LEU A 59 1.28 -0.74 -7.97
C LEU A 59 1.62 -2.22 -7.78
N HIS A 60 2.89 -2.58 -7.81
CA HIS A 60 3.31 -3.95 -7.55
C HIS A 60 4.78 -4.06 -7.12
N VAL A 61 5.06 -5.08 -6.32
CA VAL A 61 6.39 -5.42 -5.85
C VAL A 61 7.07 -6.36 -6.85
N THR A 62 8.36 -6.15 -7.11
CA THR A 62 9.23 -7.09 -7.82
C THR A 62 10.39 -7.49 -6.92
N PHE A 63 11.21 -8.44 -7.36
CA PHE A 63 12.44 -8.81 -6.65
C PHE A 63 13.38 -7.61 -6.46
N ASP A 64 13.38 -6.67 -7.41
CA ASP A 64 14.31 -5.54 -7.44
C ASP A 64 13.77 -4.26 -6.80
N GLY A 65 12.46 -4.17 -6.53
CA GLY A 65 11.89 -2.93 -5.99
C GLY A 65 10.37 -2.79 -6.11
N LEU A 66 9.92 -1.55 -6.14
CA LEU A 66 8.53 -1.15 -6.17
C LEU A 66 8.20 -0.44 -7.48
N ASN A 67 7.16 -0.90 -8.16
CA ASN A 67 6.51 -0.16 -9.24
C ASN A 67 5.26 0.53 -8.70
N PHE A 68 5.03 1.76 -9.11
CA PHE A 68 3.79 2.49 -8.85
C PHE A 68 3.45 3.47 -9.96
N ASP A 69 2.19 3.88 -10.05
CA ASP A 69 1.76 5.01 -10.88
C ASP A 69 1.04 6.05 -10.01
N LEU A 70 1.64 7.23 -9.86
CA LEU A 70 1.09 8.31 -9.03
C LEU A 70 -0.32 8.72 -9.47
N ALA A 71 -0.62 8.67 -10.77
CA ALA A 71 -1.93 9.04 -11.29
C ALA A 71 -3.02 8.00 -10.99
N GLN A 72 -2.63 6.78 -10.60
CA GLN A 72 -3.55 5.69 -10.29
C GLN A 72 -3.76 5.50 -8.78
N LEU A 73 -2.98 6.17 -7.93
CA LEU A 73 -3.05 5.99 -6.48
C LEU A 73 -4.40 6.38 -5.87
N ASP A 74 -5.14 7.32 -6.47
CA ASP A 74 -6.49 7.65 -5.99
C ASP A 74 -7.48 6.51 -6.26
N ALA A 75 -7.44 5.89 -7.45
CA ALA A 75 -8.29 4.74 -7.75
C ALA A 75 -8.01 3.56 -6.81
N ILE A 76 -6.73 3.32 -6.48
CA ILE A 76 -6.32 2.29 -5.51
C ILE A 76 -6.85 2.63 -4.11
N LYS A 77 -6.67 3.89 -3.68
CA LYS A 77 -7.13 4.37 -2.38
C LYS A 77 -8.64 4.20 -2.22
N ASP A 78 -9.41 4.53 -3.25
CA ASP A 78 -10.87 4.46 -3.20
C ASP A 78 -11.36 3.02 -3.01
N VAL A 79 -10.78 2.05 -3.72
CA VAL A 79 -11.12 0.63 -3.55
C VAL A 79 -10.71 0.12 -2.17
N ALA A 80 -9.48 0.41 -1.73
CA ALA A 80 -9.01 -0.01 -0.41
C ALA A 80 -9.83 0.61 0.75
N ALA A 81 -10.26 1.86 0.61
CA ALA A 81 -11.14 2.52 1.57
C ALA A 81 -12.53 1.87 1.63
N ARG A 82 -13.07 1.46 0.46
CA ARG A 82 -14.33 0.71 0.41
C ARG A 82 -14.21 -0.65 1.08
N VAL A 83 -13.09 -1.36 0.91
CA VAL A 83 -12.85 -2.64 1.60
C VAL A 83 -12.98 -2.46 3.12
N VAL A 84 -12.35 -1.41 3.67
CA VAL A 84 -12.45 -1.12 5.11
C VAL A 84 -13.89 -0.77 5.50
N ALA A 85 -14.51 0.18 4.81
CA ALA A 85 -15.85 0.67 5.16
C ALA A 85 -16.93 -0.43 5.08
N GLU A 86 -16.91 -1.24 4.02
CA GLU A 86 -17.83 -2.36 3.83
C GLU A 86 -17.59 -3.45 4.89
N GLY A 87 -16.33 -3.73 5.24
CA GLY A 87 -15.98 -4.71 6.27
C GLY A 87 -16.44 -4.29 7.67
N GLU A 88 -16.19 -3.04 8.07
CA GLU A 88 -16.64 -2.49 9.35
C GLU A 88 -18.17 -2.43 9.47
N ALA A 89 -18.86 -2.26 8.34
CA ALA A 89 -20.32 -2.26 8.27
C ALA A 89 -20.95 -3.66 8.15
N HIS A 90 -20.14 -4.73 8.03
CA HIS A 90 -20.57 -6.09 7.69
C HIS A 90 -21.43 -6.16 6.40
N GLN A 91 -21.08 -5.35 5.40
CA GLN A 91 -21.72 -5.32 4.08
C GLN A 91 -20.81 -6.00 3.06
N PHE A 92 -21.16 -7.22 2.62
CA PHE A 92 -20.24 -8.07 1.85
C PHE A 92 -20.61 -8.25 0.37
N ASP A 93 -21.62 -7.54 -0.11
CA ASP A 93 -22.15 -7.59 -1.48
C ASP A 93 -21.46 -6.61 -2.46
N GLY A 94 -20.49 -5.83 -1.98
CA GLY A 94 -19.74 -4.84 -2.76
C GLY A 94 -18.35 -5.32 -3.19
N VAL A 95 -17.32 -4.55 -2.84
CA VAL A 95 -15.93 -4.91 -3.14
C VAL A 95 -15.53 -6.23 -2.45
N TRP A 96 -16.17 -6.58 -1.34
CA TRP A 96 -15.92 -7.86 -0.68
C TRP A 96 -16.24 -9.05 -1.58
N GLU A 97 -17.39 -9.06 -2.26
CA GLU A 97 -17.73 -10.10 -3.23
C GLU A 97 -16.81 -10.06 -4.45
N GLU A 98 -16.57 -8.86 -5.01
CA GLU A 98 -15.70 -8.66 -6.18
C GLU A 98 -14.31 -9.27 -5.97
N TYR A 99 -13.70 -8.98 -4.82
CA TYR A 99 -12.36 -9.43 -4.44
C TYR A 99 -12.34 -10.77 -3.68
N GLY A 100 -13.50 -11.39 -3.44
CA GLY A 100 -13.61 -12.69 -2.77
C GLY A 100 -13.08 -12.66 -1.32
N LEU A 101 -13.31 -11.56 -0.61
CA LEU A 101 -12.87 -11.33 0.76
C LEU A 101 -13.82 -12.01 1.74
N SER A 102 -13.31 -12.51 2.86
CA SER A 102 -14.10 -13.36 3.76
C SER A 102 -13.75 -13.26 5.24
N SER A 103 -12.67 -12.56 5.59
CA SER A 103 -12.16 -12.52 6.96
C SER A 103 -11.80 -11.11 7.41
N ASP A 104 -11.74 -10.90 8.72
CA ASP A 104 -11.27 -9.63 9.29
C ASP A 104 -9.83 -9.29 8.87
N ASP A 105 -9.02 -10.30 8.56
CA ASP A 105 -7.68 -10.09 7.99
C ASP A 105 -7.74 -9.46 6.59
N ASP A 106 -8.83 -9.63 5.85
CA ASP A 106 -9.02 -8.97 4.55
C ASP A 106 -9.25 -7.46 4.68
N VAL A 107 -9.91 -6.99 5.74
CA VAL A 107 -10.01 -5.56 6.08
C VAL A 107 -8.60 -4.97 6.18
N ARG A 108 -7.73 -5.70 6.88
CA ARG A 108 -6.36 -5.26 7.14
C ARG A 108 -5.49 -5.33 5.89
N ASN A 109 -5.45 -6.49 5.25
CA ASN A 109 -4.50 -6.78 4.18
C ASN A 109 -4.88 -6.11 2.86
N ASN A 110 -6.18 -6.06 2.52
CA ASN A 110 -6.65 -5.50 1.25
C ASN A 110 -7.14 -4.06 1.38
N GLY A 111 -7.43 -3.61 2.61
CA GLY A 111 -7.83 -2.25 2.90
C GLY A 111 -6.72 -1.45 3.58
N ALA A 112 -6.57 -1.62 4.89
CA ALA A 112 -5.71 -0.77 5.72
C ALA A 112 -4.24 -0.73 5.25
N PHE A 113 -3.64 -1.89 4.96
CA PHE A 113 -2.25 -1.98 4.50
C PHE A 113 -2.03 -1.37 3.12
N VAL A 114 -2.99 -1.53 2.20
CA VAL A 114 -2.96 -0.86 0.90
C VAL A 114 -3.04 0.66 1.08
N LEU A 115 -3.92 1.16 1.96
CA LEU A 115 -4.04 2.58 2.27
C LEU A 115 -2.74 3.16 2.86
N VAL A 116 -2.11 2.45 3.80
CA VAL A 116 -0.80 2.82 4.37
C VAL A 116 0.26 2.90 3.27
N ALA A 117 0.30 1.90 2.39
CA ALA A 117 1.28 1.87 1.29
C ALA A 117 1.08 3.02 0.31
N VAL A 118 -0.16 3.33 -0.07
CA VAL A 118 -0.50 4.48 -0.93
C VAL A 118 -0.07 5.80 -0.28
N ALA A 119 -0.36 5.97 1.01
CA ALA A 119 0.00 7.18 1.74
C ALA A 119 1.53 7.36 1.82
N ALA A 120 2.28 6.29 2.11
CA ALA A 120 3.73 6.30 2.13
C ALA A 120 4.31 6.68 0.75
N ILE A 121 3.83 6.08 -0.34
CA ILE A 121 4.29 6.41 -1.70
C ILE A 121 4.01 7.89 -2.03
N ARG A 122 2.84 8.42 -1.66
CA ARG A 122 2.51 9.84 -1.89
C ARG A 122 3.43 10.78 -1.11
N LEU A 123 3.78 10.45 0.13
CA LEU A 123 4.71 11.26 0.91
C LEU A 123 6.12 11.26 0.31
N LEU A 124 6.61 10.08 -0.09
CA LEU A 124 7.95 9.91 -0.63
C LEU A 124 8.11 10.54 -2.03
N TYR A 125 7.08 10.46 -2.88
CA TYR A 125 7.22 10.75 -4.31
C TYR A 125 6.17 11.70 -4.90
N GLY A 126 5.09 12.01 -4.19
CA GLY A 126 3.98 12.83 -4.70
C GLY A 126 4.33 14.30 -4.93
N SER A 127 5.36 14.82 -4.27
CA SER A 127 5.84 16.20 -4.42
C SER A 127 6.82 16.39 -5.59
N LYS A 128 7.35 15.32 -6.19
CA LYS A 128 8.26 15.39 -7.35
C LYS A 128 7.54 15.66 -8.68
N GLY A 129 6.22 15.87 -8.67
CA GLY A 129 5.37 16.07 -9.85
C GLY A 129 4.98 17.50 -10.21
N ASN A 130 5.45 18.52 -9.47
CA ASN A 130 5.26 19.93 -9.83
C ASN A 130 6.61 20.64 -9.87
N GLY A 131 7.27 20.58 -11.02
CA GLY A 131 8.45 21.36 -11.39
C GLY A 131 8.38 21.70 -12.87
#